data_AF-A0A485APS2-F1
#
_entry.id   AF-A0A485APS2-F1
#
_cell.length_a   1.000
_cell.length_b   1.000
_cell.length_c   1.000
_cell.angle_alpha   90.00
_cell.angle_beta   90.00
_cell.angle_gamma   90.00
#
_symmetry.space_group_name_H-M   'P 1'
#
loop_
_entity.id
_entity.type
_entity.pdbx_description
1 polymer ?
#
loop_
_entity_poly.entity_id
_entity_poly.type
_entity_poly.pdbx_seq_one_letter_code
_entity_poly.pdbx_strand_id
1 'polypeptide(L)' 'MYERYAGLIFDMDGTILDTEPTHRKAWKEVLGRYGMRFDEQAMVALNGSPTWRIAQAIIESHEADLDPHLLAREKNAGG' A
#
# COMPACT_ATOMS: atom_id res chain seq x y z
N MET A 1 -11.76 -11.82 -27.95
CA MET A 1 -11.30 -12.87 -27.03
C MET A 1 -10.18 -12.24 -26.22
N TYR A 2 -10.43 -11.87 -24.96
CA TYR A 2 -9.49 -11.08 -24.16
C TYR A 2 -8.34 -11.98 -23.67
N GLU A 3 -7.18 -11.88 -24.31
CA GLU A 3 -5.94 -12.51 -23.85
C GLU A 3 -5.38 -11.69 -22.68
N ARG A 4 -5.56 -12.20 -21.45
CA ARG A 4 -4.58 -12.95 -20.67
C ARG A 4 -3.45 -12.07 -20.14
N TYR A 5 -3.56 -11.78 -18.84
CA TYR A 5 -2.61 -11.13 -17.93
C TYR A 5 -1.15 -11.27 -18.37
N ALA A 6 -0.49 -10.13 -18.61
CA ALA A 6 0.92 -10.06 -18.95
C ALA A 6 1.69 -9.42 -17.78
N GLY A 7 2.38 -10.27 -17.01
CA GLY A 7 3.44 -9.86 -16.09
C GLY A 7 3.08 -10.02 -14.62
N LEU A 8 3.40 -11.20 -14.06
CA LEU A 8 3.67 -11.33 -12.64
C LEU A 8 5.15 -11.01 -12.45
N ILE A 9 5.47 -9.82 -11.92
CA ILE A 9 6.82 -9.49 -11.50
C ILE A 9 6.97 -10.02 -10.08
N PHE A 10 7.88 -10.98 -9.89
CA PHE A 10 8.34 -11.37 -8.58
C PHE A 10 9.44 -10.40 -8.16
N ASP A 11 9.24 -9.68 -7.06
CA ASP A 11 10.31 -8.97 -6.38
C ASP A 11 10.64 -9.66 -5.06
N MET A 12 11.93 -9.62 -4.72
CA MET A 12 12.57 -10.37 -3.66
C MET A 12 12.59 -9.52 -2.38
N ASP A 13 11.43 -9.17 -1.84
CA ASP A 13 11.32 -8.54 -0.51
C ASP A 13 10.99 -9.63 0.53
N GLY A 14 12.05 -10.26 1.06
CA GLY A 14 11.88 -11.37 2.00
C GLY A 14 13.14 -11.79 2.77
N THR A 15 14.17 -10.95 2.90
CA THR A 15 15.35 -11.38 3.65
C THR A 15 16.14 -10.19 4.25
N ILE A 16 16.10 -10.09 5.58
CA ILE A 16 17.10 -9.44 6.48
C ILE A 16 16.79 -8.02 7.04
N LEU A 17 15.74 -7.31 6.63
CA LEU A 17 15.30 -6.12 7.39
C LEU A 17 13.81 -6.19 7.73
N ASP A 18 13.52 -6.22 9.03
CA ASP A 18 12.17 -6.21 9.60
C ASP A 18 11.57 -4.80 9.49
N THR A 19 11.36 -4.31 8.26
CA THR A 19 10.75 -2.98 7.97
C THR A 19 9.23 -3.06 7.84
N GLU A 20 8.67 -4.27 7.75
CA GLU A 20 7.22 -4.51 7.72
C GLU A 20 6.46 -3.91 8.92
N PRO A 21 6.94 -3.98 10.18
CA PRO A 21 6.21 -3.43 11.32
C PRO A 21 6.08 -1.91 11.25
N THR A 22 7.11 -1.22 10.75
CA THR A 22 7.14 0.24 10.65
C THR A 22 6.26 0.73 9.51
N HIS A 23 6.29 0.04 8.36
CA HIS A 23 5.39 0.32 7.24
C HIS A 23 3.91 0.12 7.63
N ARG A 24 3.59 -0.99 8.32
CA ARG A 24 2.23 -1.25 8.83
C ARG A 24 1.76 -0.18 9.82
N LYS A 25 2.62 0.22 10.77
CA LYS A 25 2.29 1.26 11.74
C LYS A 25 2.01 2.61 11.08
N ALA A 26 2.85 3.03 10.13
CA ALA A 26 2.68 4.29 9.42
C ALA A 26 1.37 4.32 8.62
N TRP A 27 1.04 3.21 7.93
CA TRP A 27 -0.25 3.07 7.25
C TRP A 27 -1.43 3.10 8.23
N LYS A 28 -1.34 2.38 9.36
CA LYS A 28 -2.40 2.35 10.37
C LYS A 28 -2.65 3.74 10.97
N GLU A 29 -1.61 4.54 11.17
CA GLU A 29 -1.74 5.90 11.67
C GLU A 29 -2.39 6.83 10.65
N VAL A 30 -1.88 6.85 9.42
CA VAL A 30 -2.42 7.71 8.35
C VAL A 30 -3.86 7.35 8.05
N LEU A 31 -4.16 6.07 7.82
CA LEU A 31 -5.52 5.61 7.49
C LEU A 31 -6.48 5.77 8.66
N GLY A 32 -5.99 5.65 9.90
CA GLY A 32 -6.78 5.91 11.10
C GLY A 32 -7.34 7.32 11.15
N ARG A 33 -6.66 8.31 10.56
CA ARG A 33 -7.15 9.71 10.47
C ARG A 33 -8.36 9.84 9.54
N TYR A 34 -8.45 8.98 8.53
CA TYR A 34 -9.52 8.96 7.55
C TYR A 34 -10.59 7.90 7.84
N GLY A 35 -10.48 7.15 8.94
CA GLY A 35 -11.38 6.04 9.26
C GLY A 35 -11.22 4.82 8.34
N MET A 36 -10.19 4.80 7.50
CA MET A 36 -9.90 3.71 6.57
C MET A 36 -9.09 2.61 7.27
N ARG A 37 -9.17 1.40 6.73
CA ARG A 37 -8.43 0.23 7.20
C ARG A 37 -7.75 -0.45 6.03
N PHE A 38 -6.51 -0.85 6.21
CA PHE A 38 -5.82 -1.60 5.18
C PHE A 38 -5.70 -3.06 5.56
N ASP A 39 -6.00 -3.94 4.61
CA ASP A 39 -5.87 -5.38 4.79
C ASP A 39 -4.40 -5.78 4.64
N GLU A 40 -3.88 -6.52 5.61
CA GLU A 40 -2.52 -7.05 5.57
C GLU A 40 -2.32 -7.99 4.39
N GLN A 41 -3.35 -8.71 3.93
CA GLN A 41 -3.27 -9.53 2.72
C GLN A 41 -3.07 -8.69 1.45
N ALA A 42 -3.74 -7.54 1.36
CA ALA A 42 -3.55 -6.59 0.27
C ALA A 42 -2.15 -5.97 0.30
N MET A 43 -1.58 -5.75 1.50
CA MET A 43 -0.21 -5.28 1.66
C MET A 43 0.81 -6.29 1.13
N VAL A 44 0.63 -7.58 1.44
CA VAL A 44 1.51 -8.65 0.94
C VAL A 44 1.45 -8.72 -0.58
N ALA A 45 0.26 -8.60 -1.17
CA ALA A 45 0.08 -8.58 -2.63
C ALA A 45 0.70 -7.34 -3.30
N LEU A 46 0.83 -6.23 -2.55
CA LEU A 46 1.42 -4.98 -3.00
C LEU A 46 2.84 -4.78 -2.46
N ASN A 47 3.45 -5.81 -1.87
CA ASN A 47 4.82 -5.74 -1.40
C ASN A 47 5.77 -5.54 -2.59
N GLY A 48 6.78 -4.69 -2.45
CA GLY A 48 7.61 -4.22 -3.57
C GLY A 48 6.95 -3.19 -4.50
N SER A 49 5.66 -2.86 -4.32
CA SER A 49 5.03 -1.78 -5.08
C SER A 49 5.35 -0.39 -4.52
N PRO A 50 5.36 0.66 -5.37
CA PRO A 50 5.49 2.03 -4.88
C PRO A 50 4.41 2.40 -3.86
N THR A 51 4.76 3.21 -2.86
CA THR A 51 3.83 3.60 -1.78
C THR A 51 2.54 4.27 -2.28
N TRP A 52 2.60 5.04 -3.37
CA TRP A 52 1.42 5.64 -4.00
C TRP A 52 0.48 4.60 -4.63
N ARG A 53 1.00 3.45 -5.08
CA ARG A 53 0.18 2.36 -5.61
C ARG A 53 -0.59 1.66 -4.49
N ILE A 54 0.06 1.53 -3.33
CA ILE A 54 -0.60 1.05 -2.10
C ILE A 54 -1.69 2.03 -1.68
N ALA A 55 -1.38 3.33 -1.67
CA ALA A 55 -2.37 4.39 -1.41
C ALA A 55 -3.57 4.30 -2.34
N GLN A 56 -3.33 4.14 -3.64
CA GLN A 56 -4.38 4.02 -4.65
C GLN A 56 -5.29 2.83 -4.38
N ALA A 57 -4.73 1.65 -4.11
CA ALA A 57 -5.54 0.46 -3.81
C ALA A 57 -6.40 0.64 -2.55
N ILE A 58 -5.87 1.34 -1.53
CA ILE A 58 -6.64 1.68 -0.34
C ILE A 58 -7.80 2.61 -0.71
N ILE A 59 -7.53 3.68 -1.45
CA ILE A 59 -8.54 4.68 -1.82
C ILE A 59 -9.65 4.03 -2.65
N GLU A 60 -9.28 3.19 -3.63
CA GLU A 60 -10.22 2.43 -4.46
C GLU A 60 -11.05 1.44 -3.64
N SER A 61 -10.45 0.73 -2.68
CA SER A 61 -11.18 -0.24 -1.82
C SER A 61 -12.13 0.40 -0.81
N HIS A 62 -11.90 1.67 -0.44
CA HIS A 62 -12.76 2.43 0.47
C HIS A 62 -13.70 3.39 -0.25
N GLU A 63 -13.70 3.40 -1.58
CA GLU A 63 -14.44 4.37 -2.41
C GLU A 63 -14.20 5.82 -1.95
N ALA A 64 -12.98 6.11 -1.49
CA ALA A 64 -12.60 7.41 -0.97
C ALA A 64 -12.23 8.36 -2.11
N ASP A 65 -12.51 9.65 -1.93
CA ASP A 65 -12.07 10.71 -2.85
C ASP A 65 -10.82 11.39 -2.28
N LEU A 66 -9.68 10.70 -2.40
CA LEU A 66 -8.38 11.16 -1.90
C LEU A 66 -7.31 11.03 -2.98
N ASP A 67 -6.27 11.86 -2.89
CA ASP A 67 -5.11 11.76 -3.78
C ASP A 67 -4.13 10.68 -3.27
N PRO A 68 -3.86 9.61 -4.05
CA PRO A 68 -2.94 8.55 -3.67
C PRO A 68 -1.49 9.03 -3.46
N HIS A 69 -1.05 10.07 -4.18
CA HIS A 69 0.27 10.65 -3.98
C HIS A 69 0.34 11.47 -2.69
N LEU A 70 -0.75 12.16 -2.34
CA LEU A 70 -0.83 12.90 -1.08
C LEU A 70 -0.80 11.94 0.11
N LEU A 71 -1.62 10.88 0.08
CA LEU A 71 -1.68 9.86 1.13
C LEU A 71 -0.33 9.14 1.30
N ALA A 72 0.36 8.82 0.20
CA ALA A 72 1.71 8.26 0.23
C ALA A 72 2.75 9.22 0.80
N ARG A 73 2.64 10.52 0.52
CA ARG A 73 3.50 11.55 1.12
C ARG A 73 3.27 11.66 2.62
N GLU A 74 2.02 11.65 3.08
CA GLU A 74 1.69 11.68 4.51
C GLU A 74 2.31 10.50 5.26
N LYS A 75 2.23 9.30 4.68
CA LYS A 75 2.87 8.09 5.23
C LYS A 75 4.40 8.20 5.31
N ASN A 76 5.05 8.86 4.36
CA ASN A 76 6.50 9.04 4.35
C ASN A 76 6.98 10.24 5.18
N ALA A 77 6.11 11.20 5.49
CA ALA A 77 6.43 12.36 6.31
C ALA A 77 6.34 12.10 7.83
N GLY A 78 5.62 11.05 8.24
CA GLY A 78 5.46 10.66 9.65
C GLY A 78 6.26 9.43 10.09
N GLY A 79 7.16 8.91 9.24
CA GLY A 79 7.99 7.73 9.50
C GLY A 79 9.43 8.05 9.89
#